data_AF-A0A358DP85-F1
#
_entry.id   AF-A0A358DP85-F1
#
_cell.length_a   1.000
_cell.length_b   1.000
_cell.length_c   1.000
_cell.angle_alpha   90.00
_cell.angle_beta   90.00
_cell.angle_gamma   90.00
#
_symmetry.space_group_name_H-M   'P 1'
#
loop_
_entity.id
_entity.type
_entity.pdbx_description
1 polymer ?
#
loop_
_entity_poly.entity_id
_entity_poly.type
_entity_poly.pdbx_seq_one_letter_code
_entity_poly.pdbx_strand_id
1 'polypeptide(L)'
;TIDPGLDGLLTPLGVNVANQVVMESPNNTQRLSLGGGRQMGPFRMATPVELPPHAVVTPERMNNEVSLTNGLPGLIYLWGSPITTDDAKMQEADVRLTELFSSSDDAWTIESRSHNLQRADIVAKDGSRLLLAALLEYSFPALSGAESGEEKGPDWKAEAGETQPGERTRMVLFGNGEMFKDQLLQGGGGGHMKLLLNSVDALTQGDDLVSIRSKEPVPRMMEGKISAGDKTFYRTFVIAGSPLLFLGFGVVSLLRRRQRRELWMSARKEAA
;
A
#
# COMPACT_ATOMS: atom_id res chain seq x y z
N THR A 1 23.84 11.66 7.35
CA THR A 1 22.62 11.08 7.94
C THR A 1 22.30 11.94 9.13
N ILE A 2 21.17 12.61 9.13
CA ILE A 2 20.73 13.39 10.29
C ILE A 2 20.18 12.35 11.26
N ASP A 3 20.76 12.24 12.45
CA ASP A 3 20.15 11.49 13.54
C ASP A 3 18.92 12.29 14.01
N PRO A 4 17.70 11.78 13.81
CA PRO A 4 16.49 12.52 14.18
C PRO A 4 16.27 12.57 15.70
N GLY A 5 17.10 11.89 16.52
CA GLY A 5 16.87 11.75 17.97
C GLY A 5 15.65 10.90 18.32
N LEU A 6 14.99 10.33 17.32
CA LEU A 6 13.78 9.51 17.46
C LEU A 6 14.09 8.15 18.11
N ASP A 7 15.32 7.66 17.96
CA ASP A 7 15.77 6.40 18.55
C ASP A 7 15.68 6.41 20.08
N GLY A 8 15.92 7.56 20.72
CA GLY A 8 15.79 7.72 22.16
C GLY A 8 14.35 7.56 22.66
N LEU A 9 13.35 7.89 21.83
CA LEU A 9 11.93 7.75 22.15
C LEU A 9 11.41 6.34 21.87
N LEU A 10 11.83 5.73 20.75
CA LEU A 10 11.25 4.46 20.29
C LEU A 10 11.94 3.23 20.89
N THR A 11 13.25 3.31 21.17
CA THR A 11 14.01 2.17 21.71
C THR A 11 13.46 1.64 23.03
N PRO A 12 13.03 2.47 24.00
CA PRO A 12 12.38 2.01 25.22
C PRO A 12 11.07 1.25 24.97
N LEU A 13 10.35 1.58 23.89
CA LEU A 13 9.12 0.92 23.49
C LEU A 13 9.36 -0.37 22.69
N GLY A 14 10.61 -0.75 22.43
CA GLY A 14 10.93 -1.92 21.62
C GLY A 14 10.67 -1.75 20.12
N VAL A 15 10.60 -0.51 19.63
CA VAL A 15 10.35 -0.20 18.22
C VAL A 15 11.48 0.66 17.69
N ASN A 16 11.84 0.51 16.41
CA ASN A 16 12.84 1.36 15.77
C ASN A 16 12.48 1.59 14.29
N VAL A 17 12.82 2.77 13.76
CA VAL A 17 12.77 3.06 12.32
C VAL A 17 14.17 2.82 11.76
N ALA A 18 14.36 1.67 11.09
CA ALA A 18 15.68 1.26 10.67
C ALA A 18 16.29 2.27 9.69
N ASN A 19 17.60 2.52 9.80
CA ASN A 19 18.34 3.40 8.89
C ASN A 19 18.60 2.73 7.52
N GLN A 20 17.51 2.30 6.88
CA GLN A 20 17.46 1.58 5.63
C GLN A 20 16.35 2.17 4.77
N VAL A 21 16.42 1.96 3.46
CA VAL A 21 15.39 2.35 2.50
C VAL A 21 14.73 1.09 1.97
N VAL A 22 13.40 1.06 2.01
CA VAL A 22 12.60 -0.01 1.44
C VAL A 22 12.60 0.08 -0.08
N MET A 23 12.95 -1.03 -0.70
CA MET A 23 12.94 -1.23 -2.14
C MET A 23 11.95 -2.34 -2.49
N GLU A 24 11.35 -2.19 -3.66
CA GLU A 24 10.19 -2.97 -4.06
C GLU A 24 10.49 -3.77 -5.34
N SER A 25 9.90 -4.94 -5.47
CA SER A 25 10.03 -5.74 -6.68
C SER A 25 9.54 -4.97 -7.91
N PRO A 26 10.23 -5.04 -9.06
CA PRO A 26 9.78 -4.39 -10.30
C PRO A 26 8.35 -4.78 -10.72
N ASN A 27 7.84 -5.91 -10.22
CA ASN A 27 6.48 -6.38 -10.45
C ASN A 27 5.43 -5.59 -9.65
N ASN A 28 5.82 -4.97 -8.54
CA ASN A 28 4.93 -4.30 -7.61
C ASN A 28 5.18 -2.78 -7.51
N THR A 29 5.92 -2.23 -8.48
CA THR A 29 6.20 -0.79 -8.60
C THR A 29 5.29 -0.15 -9.64
N GLN A 30 4.82 1.07 -9.35
CA GLN A 30 4.05 1.86 -10.30
C GLN A 30 4.96 2.87 -11.02
N ARG A 31 4.71 3.10 -12.31
CA ARG A 31 5.37 4.21 -13.01
C ARG A 31 4.73 5.52 -12.58
N LEU A 32 5.51 6.37 -11.92
CA LEU A 32 5.07 7.70 -11.54
C LEU A 32 5.19 8.65 -12.74
N SER A 33 4.06 9.21 -13.15
CA SER A 33 4.05 10.34 -14.08
C SER A 33 4.20 11.60 -13.27
N LEU A 34 5.45 12.06 -13.09
CA LEU A 34 5.70 13.32 -12.42
C LEU A 34 5.10 14.43 -13.28
N GLY A 35 4.22 15.24 -12.70
CA GLY A 35 3.48 16.33 -13.34
C GLY A 35 4.35 17.51 -13.83
N GLY A 36 5.63 17.29 -14.13
CA GLY A 36 6.53 18.22 -14.78
C GLY A 36 6.53 18.05 -16.30
N GLY A 37 5.34 17.88 -16.88
CA GLY A 37 5.22 17.69 -18.32
C GLY A 37 5.76 18.90 -19.09
N ARG A 38 6.56 18.66 -20.14
CA ARG A 38 7.03 19.74 -21.02
C ARG A 38 5.79 20.37 -21.67
N GLN A 39 5.60 21.67 -21.51
CA GLN A 39 4.58 22.42 -22.24
C GLN A 39 5.03 22.52 -23.70
N MET A 40 4.44 21.72 -24.57
CA MET A 40 4.66 21.79 -26.01
C MET A 40 3.46 22.53 -26.63
N GLY A 41 3.58 23.86 -26.68
CA GLY A 41 2.50 24.72 -27.17
C GLY A 41 1.25 24.62 -26.28
N PRO A 42 0.05 24.35 -26.84
CA PRO A 42 -1.19 24.26 -26.07
C PRO A 42 -1.35 22.94 -25.30
N PHE A 43 -0.46 21.96 -25.48
CA PHE A 43 -0.55 20.65 -24.86
C PHE A 43 0.47 20.49 -23.72
N ARG A 44 0.01 19.98 -22.58
CA ARG A 44 0.88 19.52 -21.50
C ARG A 44 1.15 18.03 -21.69
N MET A 45 2.40 17.66 -21.96
CA MET A 45 2.80 16.27 -22.15
C MET A 45 3.54 15.79 -20.90
N ALA A 46 2.93 14.92 -20.09
CA ALA A 46 3.59 14.32 -18.95
C ALA A 46 4.47 13.16 -19.42
N THR A 47 5.79 13.27 -19.24
CA THR A 47 6.71 12.17 -19.53
C THR A 47 6.72 11.22 -18.33
N PRO A 48 6.35 9.93 -18.50
CA PRO A 48 6.50 8.96 -17.43
C PRO A 48 7.98 8.76 -17.14
N VAL A 49 8.39 8.94 -15.88
CA VAL A 49 9.76 8.64 -15.45
C VAL A 49 9.73 7.29 -14.74
N GLU A 50 10.62 6.39 -15.14
CA GLU A 50 10.86 5.18 -14.36
C GLU A 50 11.71 5.58 -13.16
N LEU A 51 11.04 5.82 -12.03
CA LEU A 51 11.73 6.00 -10.77
C LEU A 51 12.31 4.65 -10.31
N PRO A 52 13.39 4.68 -9.52
CA PRO A 52 13.82 3.54 -8.72
C PRO A 52 12.62 2.86 -8.03
N PRO A 53 12.70 1.53 -7.83
CA PRO A 53 11.62 0.76 -7.24
C PRO A 53 11.23 1.36 -5.89
N HIS A 54 10.00 1.87 -5.81
CA HIS A 54 9.41 2.36 -4.58
C HIS A 54 8.23 1.47 -4.21
N ALA A 55 7.98 1.34 -2.92
CA ALA A 55 6.86 0.56 -2.45
C ALA A 55 5.54 1.25 -2.81
N VAL A 56 4.62 0.49 -3.37
CA VAL A 56 3.21 0.86 -3.46
C VAL A 56 2.48 -0.05 -2.50
N VAL A 57 1.73 0.52 -1.58
CA VAL A 57 0.92 -0.24 -0.61
C VAL A 57 -0.48 -0.33 -1.17
N THR A 58 -0.93 -1.53 -1.50
CA THR A 58 -2.30 -1.77 -1.98
C THR A 58 -3.22 -2.11 -0.81
N PRO A 59 -4.55 -1.93 -0.94
CA PRO A 59 -5.50 -2.19 0.15
C PRO A 59 -5.43 -3.60 0.76
N GLU A 60 -4.96 -4.58 -0.01
CA GLU A 60 -4.77 -5.97 0.41
C GLU A 60 -3.62 -6.12 1.43
N ARG A 61 -2.65 -5.21 1.39
CA ARG A 61 -1.51 -5.13 2.32
C ARG A 61 -1.73 -4.12 3.45
N MET A 62 -2.95 -3.60 3.57
CA MET A 62 -3.37 -2.76 4.69
C MET A 62 -4.21 -3.57 5.66
N ASN A 63 -4.10 -3.22 6.94
CA ASN A 63 -4.98 -3.76 7.96
C ASN A 63 -6.38 -3.14 7.80
N ASN A 64 -7.35 -3.96 7.43
CA ASN A 64 -8.73 -3.52 7.21
C ASN A 64 -9.61 -3.65 8.47
N GLU A 65 -9.04 -4.08 9.60
CA GLU A 65 -9.74 -4.17 10.88
C GLU A 65 -9.69 -2.85 11.64
N VAL A 66 -8.62 -2.08 11.47
CA VAL A 66 -8.47 -0.75 12.09
C VAL A 66 -9.05 0.35 11.23
N SER A 67 -9.76 1.28 11.85
CA SER A 67 -10.39 2.43 11.19
C SER A 67 -9.39 3.34 10.46
N LEU A 68 -8.13 3.33 10.89
CA LEU A 68 -7.04 4.12 10.34
C LEU A 68 -6.82 3.87 8.84
N THR A 69 -6.80 2.59 8.46
CA THR A 69 -6.39 2.11 7.14
C THR A 69 -7.51 1.45 6.35
N ASN A 70 -8.65 1.19 6.99
CA ASN A 70 -9.80 0.58 6.36
C ASN A 70 -10.43 1.49 5.30
N GLY A 71 -10.62 0.95 4.10
CA GLY A 71 -11.21 1.69 3.00
C GLY A 71 -10.31 2.80 2.44
N LEU A 72 -8.99 2.73 2.67
CA LEU A 72 -8.03 3.57 1.96
C LEU A 72 -7.81 3.02 0.54
N PRO A 73 -7.58 3.91 -0.45
CA PRO A 73 -7.03 3.47 -1.73
C PRO A 73 -5.54 3.14 -1.55
N GLY A 74 -4.90 2.64 -2.60
CA GLY A 74 -3.46 2.37 -2.53
C GLY A 74 -2.65 3.65 -2.24
N LEU A 75 -1.51 3.47 -1.55
CA LEU A 75 -0.60 4.53 -1.13
C LEU A 75 0.76 4.36 -1.80
N ILE A 76 1.43 5.48 -2.06
CA ILE A 76 2.80 5.49 -2.57
C ILE A 76 3.76 5.69 -1.40
N TYR A 77 4.54 4.66 -1.08
CA TYR A 77 5.56 4.69 -0.04
C TYR A 77 6.92 4.97 -0.67
N LEU A 78 7.18 6.25 -0.96
CA LEU A 78 8.36 6.69 -1.68
C LEU A 78 9.61 6.64 -0.77
N TRP A 79 10.44 5.61 -0.95
CA TRP A 79 11.77 5.46 -0.31
C TRP A 79 11.78 5.69 1.21
N GLY A 80 10.74 5.24 1.89
CA GLY A 80 10.71 5.25 3.35
C GLY A 80 11.54 4.11 3.94
N SER A 81 11.65 4.15 5.27
CA SER A 81 12.35 3.16 6.08
C SER A 81 11.40 2.08 6.61
N PRO A 82 11.87 0.85 6.83
CA PRO A 82 11.06 -0.15 7.51
C PRO A 82 11.07 0.09 9.02
N ILE A 83 10.01 -0.34 9.70
CA ILE A 83 9.92 -0.39 11.15
C ILE A 83 10.39 -1.78 11.59
N THR A 84 11.30 -1.83 12.56
CA THR A 84 11.77 -3.05 13.20
C THR A 84 11.27 -3.13 14.64
N THR A 85 10.98 -4.34 15.11
CA THR A 85 10.40 -4.58 16.43
C THR A 85 11.28 -5.52 17.25
N ASP A 86 11.31 -5.29 18.55
CA ASP A 86 11.94 -6.15 19.56
C ASP A 86 10.84 -6.62 20.52
N ASP A 87 10.35 -7.84 20.29
CA ASP A 87 9.22 -8.40 21.02
C ASP A 87 9.46 -8.50 22.53
N ALA A 88 10.72 -8.71 22.95
CA ALA A 88 11.07 -8.81 24.37
C ALA A 88 10.88 -7.46 25.07
N LYS A 89 11.36 -6.37 24.45
CA LYS A 89 11.20 -5.01 24.97
C LYS A 89 9.75 -4.53 24.91
N MET A 90 9.03 -4.87 23.84
CA MET A 90 7.61 -4.52 23.74
C MET A 90 6.79 -5.18 24.86
N GLN A 91 7.09 -6.44 25.20
CA GLN A 91 6.44 -7.13 26.32
C GLN A 91 6.80 -6.52 27.67
N GLU A 92 8.07 -6.17 27.88
CA GLU A 92 8.53 -5.50 29.11
C GLU A 92 7.84 -4.15 29.33
N ALA A 93 7.64 -3.39 28.25
CA ALA A 93 7.01 -2.07 28.27
C ALA A 93 5.47 -2.09 28.09
N ASP A 94 4.83 -3.27 28.08
CA ASP A 94 3.38 -3.47 27.83
C ASP A 94 2.87 -2.74 26.56
N VAL A 95 3.69 -2.75 25.51
CA VAL A 95 3.38 -2.11 24.23
C VAL A 95 2.57 -3.06 23.37
N ARG A 96 1.38 -2.62 22.96
CA ARG A 96 0.59 -3.28 21.93
C ARG A 96 0.85 -2.64 20.58
N LEU A 97 1.45 -3.41 19.67
CA LEU A 97 1.68 -3.00 18.29
C LEU A 97 0.58 -3.58 17.39
N THR A 98 -0.11 -2.71 16.68
CA THR A 98 -1.04 -3.08 15.61
C THR A 98 -0.45 -2.66 14.28
N GLU A 99 -0.18 -3.62 13.40
CA GLU A 99 0.28 -3.34 12.04
C GLU A 99 -0.80 -2.57 11.28
N LEU A 100 -0.40 -1.49 10.60
CA LEU A 100 -1.29 -0.70 9.75
C LEU A 100 -1.16 -1.12 8.29
N PHE A 101 0.08 -1.22 7.80
CA PHE A 101 0.36 -1.73 6.46
C PHE A 101 1.83 -2.13 6.28
N SER A 102 2.06 -2.99 5.29
CA SER A 102 3.38 -3.55 4.95
C SER A 102 3.77 -3.39 3.47
N SER A 103 5.04 -3.70 3.19
CA SER A 103 5.52 -3.92 1.82
C SER A 103 5.00 -5.25 1.24
N SER A 104 5.40 -5.57 0.00
CA SER A 104 5.22 -6.93 -0.54
C SER A 104 6.06 -7.96 0.20
N ASP A 105 5.78 -9.24 -0.07
CA ASP A 105 6.54 -10.39 0.44
C ASP A 105 7.94 -10.52 -0.18
N ASP A 106 8.23 -9.82 -1.29
CA ASP A 106 9.52 -9.84 -1.99
C ASP A 106 10.27 -8.49 -1.94
N ALA A 107 9.88 -7.61 -1.00
CA ALA A 107 10.55 -6.34 -0.77
C ALA A 107 11.89 -6.53 -0.06
N TRP A 108 12.88 -5.71 -0.40
CA TRP A 108 14.20 -5.75 0.23
C TRP A 108 14.58 -4.39 0.76
N THR A 109 15.63 -4.35 1.58
CA THR A 109 16.17 -3.10 2.10
C THR A 109 17.56 -2.83 1.55
N ILE A 110 17.88 -1.54 1.48
CA ILE A 110 19.24 -1.06 1.26
C ILE A 110 19.63 -0.12 2.39
N GLU A 111 20.92 0.02 2.67
CA GLU A 111 21.37 1.01 3.63
C GLU A 111 21.06 2.43 3.14
N SER A 112 20.56 3.26 4.05
CA SER A 112 20.35 4.68 3.77
C SER A 112 21.69 5.39 3.65
N ARG A 113 21.96 5.98 2.48
CA ARG A 113 23.22 6.66 2.16
C ARG A 113 22.93 8.03 1.56
N SER A 114 23.83 8.99 1.78
CA SER A 114 23.65 10.39 1.32
C SER A 114 23.91 10.59 -0.18
N HIS A 115 24.51 9.61 -0.84
CA HIS A 115 24.78 9.65 -2.28
C HIS A 115 23.63 9.03 -3.09
N ASN A 116 23.60 9.31 -4.39
CA ASN A 116 22.61 8.76 -5.30
C ASN A 116 22.60 7.22 -5.30
N LEU A 117 21.42 6.65 -5.56
CA LEU A 117 21.24 5.21 -5.76
C LEU A 117 22.10 4.71 -6.91
N GLN A 118 22.76 3.58 -6.70
CA GLN A 118 23.53 2.91 -7.74
C GLN A 118 22.67 1.85 -8.44
N ARG A 119 23.05 1.46 -9.67
CA ARG A 119 22.33 0.40 -10.40
C ARG A 119 22.25 -0.91 -9.61
N ALA A 120 23.28 -1.24 -8.83
CA ALA A 120 23.32 -2.44 -8.00
C ALA A 120 22.27 -2.42 -6.86
N ASP A 121 21.83 -1.24 -6.42
CA ASP A 121 20.82 -1.09 -5.36
C ASP A 121 19.39 -1.36 -5.88
N ILE A 122 19.20 -1.24 -7.20
CA ILE A 122 17.92 -1.36 -7.90
C ILE A 122 17.66 -2.81 -8.39
N VAL A 123 18.69 -3.66 -8.37
CA VAL A 123 18.55 -5.06 -8.73
C VAL A 123 17.75 -5.77 -7.64
N ALA A 124 16.67 -6.44 -8.04
CA ALA A 124 15.84 -7.21 -7.12
C ALA A 124 16.69 -8.24 -6.36
N LYS A 125 16.48 -8.29 -5.05
CA LYS A 125 17.13 -9.24 -4.13
C LYS A 125 16.05 -10.07 -3.47
N ASP A 126 16.45 -11.21 -2.89
CA ASP A 126 15.57 -11.95 -2.03
C ASP A 126 15.17 -11.07 -0.85
N GLY A 127 13.87 -10.98 -0.65
CA GLY A 127 13.23 -10.04 0.24
C GLY A 127 12.24 -10.72 1.17
N SER A 128 11.66 -9.93 2.07
CA SER A 128 10.57 -10.34 2.94
C SER A 128 9.58 -9.21 3.12
N ARG A 129 8.41 -9.53 3.66
CA ARG A 129 7.44 -8.52 4.09
C ARG A 129 8.05 -7.64 5.18
N LEU A 130 7.98 -6.32 4.99
CA LEU A 130 8.51 -5.30 5.90
C LEU A 130 7.36 -4.46 6.45
N LEU A 131 7.41 -4.19 7.75
CA LEU A 131 6.46 -3.30 8.42
C LEU A 131 6.77 -1.85 8.04
N LEU A 132 5.78 -1.11 7.55
CA LEU A 132 5.98 0.28 7.08
C LEU A 132 5.29 1.31 7.98
N ALA A 133 4.17 0.91 8.60
CA ALA A 133 3.44 1.73 9.55
C ALA A 133 2.77 0.88 10.63
N ALA A 134 2.73 1.42 11.84
CA ALA A 134 2.15 0.75 13.01
C ALA A 134 1.42 1.75 13.93
N LEU A 135 0.38 1.25 14.60
CA LEU A 135 -0.25 1.91 15.73
C LEU A 135 0.29 1.25 17.02
N LEU A 136 0.81 2.07 17.91
CA LEU A 136 1.37 1.66 19.18
C LEU A 136 0.46 2.14 20.31
N GLU A 137 0.07 1.22 21.19
CA GLU A 137 -0.68 1.52 22.41
C GLU A 137 0.16 1.11 23.63
N TYR A 138 0.50 2.06 24.50
CA TYR A 138 1.39 1.85 25.64
C TYR A 138 0.95 2.68 26.85
N SER A 139 1.37 2.31 28.06
CA SER A 139 1.11 3.10 29.27
C SER A 139 2.27 4.02 29.61
N PHE A 140 2.00 5.29 29.97
CA PHE A 140 2.97 6.06 30.73
C PHE A 140 3.14 5.41 32.12
N PRO A 141 4.39 5.20 32.60
CA PRO A 141 5.58 5.98 32.29
C PRO A 141 6.61 5.23 31.41
N ALA A 142 6.23 4.36 30.48
CA ALA A 142 7.19 3.62 29.62
C ALA A 142 8.23 4.52 28.91
N LEU A 143 7.94 5.80 28.74
CA LEU A 143 8.82 6.83 28.16
C LEU A 143 9.56 7.72 29.18
N SER A 144 9.35 7.55 30.49
CA SER A 144 9.96 8.42 31.51
C SER A 144 11.49 8.28 31.61
N GLY A 145 12.03 7.18 31.08
CA GLY A 145 13.48 6.92 30.95
C GLY A 145 14.08 7.34 29.61
N ALA A 146 13.30 7.86 28.65
CA ALA A 146 13.83 8.37 27.40
C ALA A 146 14.62 9.67 27.67
N GLU A 147 15.93 9.64 27.43
CA GLU A 147 16.76 10.84 27.48
C GLU A 147 16.38 11.72 26.28
N SER A 148 15.76 12.87 26.54
CA SER A 148 15.65 13.92 25.53
C SER A 148 17.07 14.43 25.24
N GLY A 149 17.49 14.43 23.98
CA GLY A 149 18.78 15.00 23.57
C GLY A 149 18.98 16.43 24.12
N GLU A 150 20.24 16.87 24.16
CA GLU A 150 20.82 18.02 24.90
C GLU A 150 20.12 19.40 24.83
N GLU A 151 19.02 19.58 24.10
CA GLU A 151 18.18 20.77 24.21
C GLU A 151 17.16 20.59 25.34
N LYS A 152 17.24 21.47 26.35
CA LYS A 152 16.21 21.65 27.39
C LYS A 152 14.89 22.08 26.72
N GLY A 153 14.17 21.12 26.17
CA GLY A 153 12.76 21.25 25.85
C GLY A 153 11.93 21.46 27.12
N PRO A 154 10.68 21.91 27.00
CA PRO A 154 9.78 22.06 28.14
C PRO A 154 9.71 20.74 28.92
N ASP A 155 9.78 20.84 30.24
CA ASP A 155 9.76 19.70 31.17
C ASP A 155 8.35 19.07 31.19
N TRP A 156 8.05 18.32 30.14
CA TRP A 156 6.77 17.64 29.96
C TRP A 156 6.49 16.62 31.07
N LYS A 157 7.51 16.22 31.86
CA LYS A 157 7.32 15.39 33.06
C LYS A 157 6.56 16.12 34.17
N ALA A 158 6.62 17.45 34.22
CA ALA A 158 5.90 18.24 35.22
C ALA A 158 4.44 18.54 34.83
N GLU A 159 4.11 18.47 33.53
CA GLU A 159 2.76 18.73 33.00
C GLU A 159 2.02 17.47 32.52
N ALA A 160 2.70 16.32 32.42
CA ALA A 160 2.07 15.03 32.20
C ALA A 160 1.28 14.65 33.46
N GLY A 161 -0.02 14.95 33.45
CA GLY A 161 -0.95 14.46 34.46
C GLY A 161 -0.83 12.95 34.63
N GLU A 162 -1.06 12.45 35.84
CA GLU A 162 -1.08 11.01 36.12
C GLU A 162 -2.03 10.32 35.15
N THR A 163 -1.50 9.44 34.29
CA THR A 163 -2.31 8.54 33.47
C THR A 163 -3.21 7.75 34.39
N GLN A 164 -4.53 7.85 34.21
CA GLN A 164 -5.47 7.08 34.99
C GLN A 164 -5.23 5.58 34.72
N PRO A 165 -5.33 4.71 35.73
CA PRO A 165 -5.15 3.27 35.55
C PRO A 165 -6.09 2.74 34.45
N GLY A 166 -5.51 2.29 33.33
CA GLY A 166 -6.24 1.78 32.17
C GLY A 166 -6.24 2.67 30.93
N GLU A 167 -5.80 3.94 31.02
CA GLU A 167 -5.63 4.80 29.85
C GLU A 167 -4.30 4.46 29.15
N ARG A 168 -4.38 3.84 27.96
CA ARG A 168 -3.22 3.63 27.08
C ARG A 168 -3.03 4.85 26.18
N THR A 169 -1.82 5.36 26.14
CA THR A 169 -1.38 6.34 25.15
C THR A 169 -1.25 5.67 23.78
N ARG A 170 -1.70 6.37 22.74
CA ARG A 170 -1.65 5.90 21.35
C ARG A 170 -0.66 6.73 20.55
N MET A 171 0.13 6.08 19.72
CA MET A 171 1.07 6.70 18.80
C MET A 171 0.99 6.01 17.44
N VAL A 172 0.82 6.79 16.38
CA VAL A 172 0.91 6.28 15.01
C VAL A 172 2.33 6.54 14.50
N LEU A 173 3.01 5.47 14.09
CA LEU A 173 4.37 5.52 13.56
C LEU A 173 4.36 5.22 12.07
N PHE A 174 4.94 6.14 11.28
CA PHE A 174 5.19 5.97 9.85
C PHE A 174 6.69 5.98 9.60
N GLY A 175 7.22 5.00 8.88
CA GLY A 175 8.62 5.00 8.47
C GLY A 175 8.93 5.96 7.30
N ASN A 176 7.98 6.81 6.88
CA ASN A 176 8.14 7.71 5.74
C ASN A 176 7.46 9.07 5.95
N GLY A 177 8.23 10.15 5.92
CA GLY A 177 7.69 11.51 5.92
C GLY A 177 7.32 12.04 4.53
N GLU A 178 7.94 11.52 3.46
CA GLU A 178 7.72 11.99 2.08
C GLU A 178 6.27 11.81 1.64
N MET A 179 5.60 10.77 2.15
CA MET A 179 4.21 10.42 1.81
C MET A 179 3.20 11.51 2.17
N PHE A 180 3.57 12.46 3.03
CA PHE A 180 2.72 13.57 3.46
C PHE A 180 3.16 14.93 2.88
N LYS A 181 4.04 14.95 1.88
CA LYS A 181 4.35 16.18 1.14
C LYS A 181 3.22 16.57 0.20
N ASP A 182 3.07 17.87 -0.05
CA ASP A 182 2.00 18.46 -0.86
C ASP A 182 1.76 17.75 -2.18
N GLN A 183 2.83 17.34 -2.87
CA GLN A 183 2.72 16.67 -4.17
C GLN A 183 2.04 15.29 -4.08
N LEU A 184 2.26 14.54 -3.00
CA LEU A 184 1.63 13.25 -2.78
C LEU A 184 0.26 13.38 -2.09
N LEU A 185 0.07 14.41 -1.26
CA LEU A 185 -1.24 14.73 -0.67
C LEU A 185 -2.27 15.16 -1.74
N GLN A 186 -1.83 15.94 -2.73
CA GLN A 186 -2.67 16.39 -3.85
C GLN A 186 -2.75 15.35 -4.98
N GLY A 187 -1.77 14.44 -5.05
CA GLY A 187 -1.68 13.36 -6.04
C GLY A 187 -2.31 12.03 -5.59
N GLY A 188 -2.23 10.99 -6.43
CA GLY A 188 -2.38 9.59 -5.99
C GLY A 188 -3.78 9.13 -5.56
N GLY A 189 -4.87 9.81 -5.97
CA GLY A 189 -6.23 9.35 -5.67
C GLY A 189 -6.71 9.64 -4.24
N GLY A 190 -6.02 10.54 -3.50
CA GLY A 190 -6.47 11.05 -2.21
C GLY A 190 -6.20 10.15 -1.00
N GLY A 191 -5.51 9.02 -1.19
CA GLY A 191 -5.22 8.07 -0.10
C GLY A 191 -4.37 8.66 1.02
N HIS A 192 -3.31 9.40 0.66
CA HIS A 192 -2.39 10.00 1.63
C HIS A 192 -3.09 10.99 2.57
N MET A 193 -3.94 11.85 2.01
CA MET A 193 -4.75 12.79 2.81
C MET A 193 -5.74 12.06 3.71
N LYS A 194 -6.45 11.05 3.19
CA LYS A 194 -7.39 10.24 3.99
C LYS A 194 -6.68 9.54 5.15
N LEU A 195 -5.50 8.95 4.92
CA LEU A 195 -4.70 8.33 5.98
C LEU A 195 -4.29 9.33 7.06
N LEU A 196 -3.85 10.52 6.66
CA LEU A 196 -3.44 11.57 7.61
C LEU A 196 -4.63 12.02 8.47
N LEU A 197 -5.78 12.28 7.85
CA LEU A 197 -7.01 12.64 8.56
C LEU A 197 -7.47 11.53 9.50
N ASN A 198 -7.47 10.28 9.04
CA ASN A 198 -7.82 9.13 9.88
C ASN A 198 -6.86 9.00 11.08
N SER A 199 -5.58 9.35 10.91
CA SER A 199 -4.59 9.33 11.97
C SER A 199 -4.85 10.39 13.04
N VAL A 200 -5.20 11.60 12.63
CA VAL A 200 -5.64 12.65 13.57
C VAL A 200 -6.92 12.24 14.28
N ASP A 201 -7.90 11.70 13.55
CA ASP A 201 -9.16 11.24 14.13
C ASP A 201 -8.94 10.11 15.16
N ALA A 202 -8.12 9.10 14.83
CA ALA A 202 -7.82 7.98 15.73
C ALA A 202 -7.10 8.42 17.01
N LEU A 203 -6.17 9.38 16.89
CA LEU A 203 -5.44 9.91 18.05
C LEU A 203 -6.31 10.83 18.93
N THR A 204 -7.31 11.50 18.36
CA THR A 204 -8.11 12.51 19.08
C THR A 204 -9.45 12.00 19.61
N GLN A 205 -10.16 11.11 18.89
CA GLN A 205 -11.57 10.80 19.19
C GLN A 205 -11.81 9.49 19.97
N GLY A 206 -10.82 8.60 20.08
CA GLY A 206 -11.08 7.26 20.65
C GLY A 206 -11.86 6.38 19.67
N ASP A 207 -11.68 5.06 19.76
CA ASP A 207 -12.15 4.11 18.72
C ASP A 207 -13.68 4.09 18.52
N ASP A 208 -14.47 4.54 19.51
CA ASP A 208 -15.93 4.45 19.48
C ASP A 208 -16.61 5.33 18.42
N LEU A 209 -15.96 6.39 17.92
CA LEU A 209 -16.55 7.28 16.90
C LEU A 209 -16.03 7.09 15.48
N VAL A 210 -14.92 6.38 15.27
CA VAL A 210 -14.31 6.28 13.93
C VAL A 210 -15.02 5.23 13.05
N SER A 211 -15.71 4.25 13.66
CA SER A 211 -16.38 3.16 12.94
C SER A 211 -17.67 3.56 12.20
N ILE A 212 -18.26 4.72 12.53
CA ILE A 212 -19.57 5.17 12.00
C ILE A 212 -19.43 6.01 10.72
N ARG A 213 -18.20 6.37 10.31
CA ARG A 213 -17.99 7.14 9.08
C ARG A 213 -18.38 6.32 7.85
N SER A 214 -19.19 6.90 6.97
CA SER A 214 -19.57 6.31 5.69
C SER A 214 -18.33 6.02 4.84
N LYS A 215 -18.08 4.74 4.55
CA LYS A 215 -16.97 4.29 3.69
C LYS A 215 -17.35 4.50 2.24
N GLU A 216 -16.63 5.38 1.56
CA GLU A 216 -16.77 5.55 0.11
C GLU A 216 -16.11 4.37 -0.62
N PRO A 217 -16.68 3.90 -1.75
CA PRO A 217 -16.00 2.99 -2.64
C PRO A 217 -14.69 3.62 -3.12
N VAL A 218 -13.55 3.08 -2.67
CA VAL A 218 -12.23 3.55 -3.10
C VAL A 218 -11.84 2.87 -4.41
N PRO A 219 -11.28 3.63 -5.38
CA PRO A 219 -10.66 3.03 -6.54
C PRO A 219 -9.47 2.19 -6.07
N ARG A 220 -9.59 0.87 -6.18
CA ARG A 220 -8.55 -0.08 -5.77
C ARG A 220 -7.42 -0.07 -6.79
N MET A 221 -6.20 0.15 -6.31
CA MET A 221 -5.01 -0.11 -7.11
C MET A 221 -4.88 -1.62 -7.27
N MET A 222 -4.72 -2.08 -8.51
CA MET A 222 -4.52 -3.51 -8.76
C MET A 222 -3.13 -3.91 -8.26
N GLU A 223 -3.08 -4.98 -7.48
CA GLU A 223 -1.82 -5.56 -7.01
C GLU A 223 -1.07 -6.22 -8.16
N GLY A 224 0.22 -5.85 -8.28
CA GLY A 224 1.15 -6.45 -9.23
C GLY A 224 0.86 -6.21 -10.71
N LYS A 225 1.90 -6.40 -11.52
CA LYS A 225 1.74 -6.58 -12.97
C LYS A 225 1.24 -8.01 -13.21
N ILE A 226 0.10 -8.14 -13.88
CA ILE A 226 -0.40 -9.43 -14.38
C ILE A 226 0.76 -10.15 -15.11
N SER A 227 1.01 -11.41 -14.76
CA SER A 227 2.04 -12.23 -15.38
C SER A 227 1.96 -12.14 -16.91
N ALA A 228 3.11 -12.08 -17.58
CA ALA A 228 3.15 -12.00 -19.03
C ALA A 228 2.40 -13.18 -19.69
N GLY A 229 2.41 -14.36 -19.05
CA GLY A 229 1.66 -15.54 -19.46
C GLY A 229 0.16 -15.33 -19.37
N ASP A 230 -0.34 -14.89 -18.22
CA ASP A 230 -1.78 -14.62 -18.00
C ASP A 230 -2.28 -13.53 -18.94
N LYS A 231 -1.50 -12.46 -19.10
CA LYS A 231 -1.83 -11.38 -20.05
C LYS A 231 -1.96 -11.92 -21.47
N THR A 232 -1.07 -12.82 -21.88
CA THR A 232 -1.11 -13.45 -23.20
C THR A 232 -2.29 -14.40 -23.33
N PHE A 233 -2.58 -15.19 -22.29
CA PHE A 233 -3.74 -16.08 -22.25
C PHE A 233 -5.04 -15.29 -22.38
N TYR A 234 -5.28 -14.29 -21.53
CA TYR A 234 -6.49 -13.46 -21.60
C TYR A 234 -6.61 -12.73 -22.93
N ARG A 235 -5.50 -12.20 -23.45
CA ARG A 235 -5.50 -11.54 -24.76
C ARG A 235 -5.86 -12.53 -25.88
N THR A 236 -5.29 -13.73 -25.86
CA THR A 236 -5.58 -14.78 -26.84
C THR A 236 -7.03 -15.26 -26.70
N PHE A 237 -7.50 -15.49 -25.49
CA PHE A 237 -8.87 -15.92 -25.20
C PHE A 237 -9.90 -14.91 -25.70
N VAL A 238 -9.71 -13.61 -25.45
CA VAL A 238 -10.66 -12.58 -25.90
C VAL A 238 -10.60 -12.37 -27.42
N ILE A 239 -9.40 -12.31 -28.01
CA ILE A 239 -9.22 -12.07 -29.45
C ILE A 239 -9.65 -13.28 -30.28
N ALA A 240 -9.27 -14.49 -29.88
CA ALA A 240 -9.59 -15.72 -30.62
C ALA A 240 -10.94 -16.32 -30.24
N GLY A 241 -11.40 -16.12 -29.00
CA GLY A 241 -12.67 -16.67 -28.51
C GLY A 241 -13.88 -16.08 -29.21
N SER A 242 -13.91 -14.77 -29.45
CA SER A 242 -15.04 -14.14 -30.17
C SER A 242 -15.22 -14.69 -31.59
N PRO A 243 -14.19 -14.71 -32.48
CA PRO A 243 -14.29 -15.35 -33.79
C PRO A 243 -14.66 -16.83 -33.74
N LEU A 244 -14.12 -17.60 -32.78
CA LEU A 244 -14.43 -19.03 -32.62
C LEU A 244 -15.90 -19.25 -32.23
N LEU A 245 -16.46 -18.39 -31.38
CA LEU A 245 -17.89 -18.43 -31.04
C LEU A 245 -18.78 -18.16 -32.26
N PHE A 246 -18.41 -17.18 -33.10
CA PHE A 246 -19.13 -16.90 -34.35
C PHE A 246 -19.02 -18.05 -35.35
N LEU A 247 -17.83 -18.64 -35.52
CA LEU A 247 -17.63 -19.82 -36.36
C LEU A 247 -18.43 -21.02 -35.85
N GLY A 248 -18.39 -21.28 -34.54
CA GLY A 248 -19.17 -22.34 -33.90
C GLY A 248 -20.67 -22.16 -34.10
N PHE A 249 -21.19 -20.95 -33.88
CA PHE A 249 -22.58 -20.62 -34.16
C PHE A 249 -22.94 -20.82 -35.64
N GLY A 250 -22.04 -20.42 -36.54
CA GLY A 250 -22.16 -20.65 -37.98
C GLY A 250 -22.28 -22.14 -38.32
N VAL A 251 -21.38 -22.97 -37.82
CA VAL A 251 -21.39 -24.43 -38.03
C VAL A 251 -22.67 -25.06 -37.49
N VAL A 252 -23.07 -24.73 -36.26
CA VAL A 252 -24.32 -25.23 -35.65
C VAL A 252 -25.55 -24.82 -36.47
N SER A 253 -25.59 -23.58 -36.95
CA SER A 253 -26.69 -23.10 -37.78
C SER A 253 -26.79 -23.84 -39.12
N LEU A 254 -25.65 -24.19 -39.72
CA LEU A 254 -25.59 -24.97 -40.96
C LEU A 254 -26.03 -26.41 -40.75
N LEU A 255 -25.58 -27.05 -39.67
CA LEU A 255 -26.01 -28.41 -39.31
C LEU A 255 -27.51 -28.48 -39.03
N ARG A 256 -28.06 -27.53 -38.26
CA ARG A 256 -29.51 -27.42 -38.02
C ARG A 256 -30.30 -27.19 -39.30
N ARG A 257 -29.78 -26.40 -40.25
CA ARG A 257 -30.41 -26.20 -41.57
C ARG A 257 -30.41 -27.47 -42.41
N ARG A 258 -29.34 -28.27 -42.39
CA ARG A 258 -29.26 -29.55 -43.10
C ARG A 258 -30.27 -30.56 -42.54
N GLN A 259 -30.32 -30.73 -41.22
CA GLN A 259 -31.30 -31.61 -40.56
C GLN A 259 -32.75 -31.22 -40.89
N ARG A 260 -33.07 -29.92 -40.88
CA ARG A 260 -34.40 -29.45 -41.31
C ARG A 260 -34.69 -29.87 -42.75
N ARG A 261 -33.77 -29.66 -43.69
CA ARG A 261 -33.96 -30.03 -45.10
C ARG A 261 -34.18 -31.53 -45.29
N GLU A 262 -33.45 -32.36 -44.57
CA GLU A 262 -33.60 -33.82 -44.63
C GLU A 262 -34.99 -34.26 -44.13
N LEU A 263 -35.48 -33.68 -43.02
CA LEU A 263 -36.84 -33.92 -42.52
C LEU A 263 -37.93 -33.48 -43.52
N TRP A 264 -37.76 -32.34 -44.19
CA TRP A 264 -38.68 -31.90 -45.25
C TRP A 264 -38.69 -32.86 -46.44
N MET A 265 -37.53 -33.40 -46.83
CA MET A 265 -37.41 -34.32 -47.96
C MET A 265 -37.93 -35.73 -47.65
N SER A 266 -37.79 -36.20 -46.41
CA SER A 266 -38.42 -37.47 -45.97
C SER A 266 -39.94 -37.33 -45.89
N ALA A 267 -40.46 -36.24 -45.32
CA ALA A 267 -41.90 -35.97 -45.28
C ALA A 267 -42.51 -35.85 -46.69
N ARG A 268 -41.79 -35.28 -47.65
CA ARG A 268 -42.24 -35.18 -49.05
C ARG A 268 -42.20 -36.50 -49.81
N LYS A 269 -41.35 -37.44 -49.40
CA LYS A 269 -41.32 -38.81 -49.94
C LYS A 269 -42.40 -39.70 -49.34
N GLU A 270 -42.81 -39.48 -48.10
CA GLU A 270 -43.95 -40.19 -47.48
C GLU A 270 -45.31 -39.69 -48.00
N ALA A 271 -45.38 -38.43 -48.46
CA ALA A 271 -46.59 -37.83 -49.01
C ALA A 271 -46.82 -38.08 -50.51
N ALA A 272 -45.89 -38.76 -51.20
CA ALA A 272 -45.93 -39.09 -52.63
C ALA A 272 -46.05 -40.60 -52.82
#